data_AF-A0A3D5XP22-F1
#
_entry.id   AF-A0A3D5XP22-F1
#
_cell.length_a   1.000
_cell.length_b   1.000
_cell.length_c   1.000
_cell.angle_alpha   90.00
_cell.angle_beta   90.00
_cell.angle_gamma   90.00
#
_symmetry.space_group_name_H-M   'P 1'
#
loop_
_entity.id
_entity.type
_entity.pdbx_description
1 polymer ?
#
loop_
_entity_poly.entity_id
_entity_poly.type
_entity_poly.pdbx_seq_one_letter_code
_entity_poly.pdbx_strand_id
1 'polypeptide(L)'
;MRIIKESSLSHMEKHDTGLISASRNMFSSKDNRKRTKNLKAKFLMLGYSVTDMIGSYIENYETPQAVEVKENSLFVVDIKDSGRLEKDLKNLGEEFDQDSILFIPKNTDKSFLCGTNKTGYPGYGVVKKFNTRGLGKSGEFMTKVRGRPFIFESMSTETNPPYSFFSGIGVRACANENWKDVEL
;
A
#
# COMPACT_ATOMS: atom_id res chain seq x y z
N MET A 1 -16.00 -5.78 -14.87
CA MET A 1 -14.88 -4.90 -14.56
C MET A 1 -15.40 -3.80 -13.64
N ARG A 2 -15.19 -3.89 -12.32
CA ARG A 2 -15.66 -2.89 -11.33
C ARG A 2 -14.47 -2.01 -10.95
N ILE A 3 -14.38 -0.86 -11.60
CA ILE A 3 -13.21 0.03 -11.58
C ILE A 3 -13.39 1.02 -10.42
N ILE A 4 -13.26 0.55 -9.18
CA ILE A 4 -13.47 1.30 -7.91
C ILE A 4 -14.91 1.20 -7.38
N LYS A 5 -14.99 0.86 -6.09
CA LYS A 5 -16.17 0.98 -5.24
C LYS A 5 -16.15 2.41 -4.69
N GLU A 6 -17.25 3.16 -4.80
CA GLU A 6 -17.39 4.55 -4.31
C GLU A 6 -16.82 4.78 -2.90
N SER A 7 -16.79 3.72 -2.08
CA SER A 7 -16.15 3.68 -0.77
C SER A 7 -14.68 4.14 -0.77
N SER A 8 -13.84 3.76 -1.73
CA SER A 8 -12.41 4.10 -1.71
C SER A 8 -12.16 5.59 -1.98
N LEU A 9 -12.94 6.19 -2.88
CA LEU A 9 -12.91 7.63 -3.13
C LEU A 9 -13.40 8.40 -1.89
N SER A 10 -14.51 7.95 -1.29
CA SER A 10 -15.00 8.50 -0.03
C SER A 10 -13.96 8.39 1.10
N HIS A 11 -13.18 7.32 1.15
CA HIS A 11 -12.12 7.15 2.15
C HIS A 11 -11.01 8.18 1.97
N MET A 12 -10.53 8.40 0.74
CA MET A 12 -9.50 9.42 0.47
C MET A 12 -9.95 10.86 0.77
N GLU A 13 -11.25 11.12 0.74
CA GLU A 13 -11.80 12.42 1.13
C GLU A 13 -11.83 12.60 2.65
N LYS A 14 -12.23 11.55 3.38
CA LYS A 14 -12.53 11.62 4.82
C LYS A 14 -11.34 11.26 5.72
N HIS A 15 -10.44 10.43 5.24
CA HIS A 15 -9.40 9.79 6.02
C HIS A 15 -8.04 9.86 5.33
N ASP A 16 -6.99 9.81 6.14
CA ASP A 16 -5.66 9.60 5.61
C ASP A 16 -5.60 8.20 5.00
N THR A 17 -4.95 8.10 3.84
CA THR A 17 -4.83 6.83 3.10
C THR A 17 -3.42 6.61 2.58
N GLY A 18 -3.11 5.36 2.24
CA GLY A 18 -1.84 5.04 1.62
C GLY A 18 -1.85 3.78 0.78
N LEU A 19 -0.79 3.63 0.01
CA LEU A 19 -0.57 2.52 -0.91
C LEU A 19 0.83 1.94 -0.64
N ILE A 20 0.89 0.61 -0.53
CA ILE A 20 2.11 -0.13 -0.23
C ILE A 20 1.98 -1.56 -0.79
N SER A 21 3.07 -2.12 -1.33
CA SER A 21 3.18 -3.56 -1.60
C SER A 21 4.21 -4.18 -0.66
N ALA A 22 4.21 -5.51 -0.55
CA ALA A 22 5.33 -6.25 0.05
C ALA A 22 6.08 -7.09 -1.00
N SER A 23 5.71 -6.94 -2.27
CA SER A 23 6.25 -7.73 -3.37
C SER A 23 7.66 -7.25 -3.75
N ARG A 24 8.48 -8.19 -4.23
CA ARG A 24 9.79 -7.91 -4.86
C ARG A 24 10.04 -8.92 -5.95
N ASN A 25 10.74 -8.50 -7.00
CA ASN A 25 11.16 -9.37 -8.11
C ASN A 25 11.95 -10.63 -7.69
N MET A 26 12.72 -10.55 -6.60
CA MET A 26 13.59 -11.62 -6.12
C MET A 26 12.85 -12.75 -5.41
N PHE A 27 11.56 -12.57 -5.11
CA PHE A 27 10.73 -13.55 -4.43
C PHE A 27 9.76 -14.24 -5.40
N SER A 28 9.41 -15.48 -5.10
CA SER A 28 8.38 -16.19 -5.84
C SER A 28 7.01 -15.52 -5.65
N SER A 29 6.07 -15.73 -6.58
CA SER A 29 4.70 -15.25 -6.40
C SER A 29 4.04 -15.79 -5.12
N LYS A 30 4.43 -16.99 -4.67
CA LYS A 30 3.94 -17.57 -3.41
C LYS A 30 4.47 -16.78 -2.21
N ASP A 31 5.76 -16.46 -2.21
CA ASP A 31 6.40 -15.71 -1.13
C ASP A 31 5.91 -14.26 -1.08
N ASN A 32 5.74 -13.60 -2.23
CA ASN A 32 5.14 -12.26 -2.30
C ASN A 32 3.72 -12.23 -1.73
N ARG A 33 2.91 -13.30 -1.95
CA ARG A 33 1.60 -13.43 -1.31
C ARG A 33 1.71 -13.59 0.22
N LYS A 34 2.64 -14.41 0.72
CA LYS A 34 2.86 -14.57 2.17
C LYS A 34 3.28 -13.25 2.82
N ARG A 35 4.23 -12.55 2.20
CA ARG A 35 4.70 -11.22 2.61
C ARG A 35 3.55 -10.21 2.65
N THR A 36 2.75 -10.15 1.60
CA THR A 36 1.59 -9.24 1.53
C THR A 36 0.53 -9.59 2.58
N LYS A 37 0.28 -10.88 2.85
CA LYS A 37 -0.63 -11.36 3.91
C LYS A 37 -0.15 -10.93 5.30
N ASN A 38 1.15 -11.08 5.58
CA ASN A 38 1.79 -10.64 6.82
C ASN A 38 1.69 -9.11 6.99
N LEU A 39 2.01 -8.35 5.93
CA LEU A 39 1.88 -6.88 5.91
C LEU A 39 0.44 -6.43 6.19
N LYS A 40 -0.54 -7.05 5.53
CA LYS A 40 -1.97 -6.79 5.77
C LYS A 40 -2.35 -7.04 7.23
N ALA A 41 -1.91 -8.16 7.81
CA ALA A 41 -2.17 -8.47 9.21
C ALA A 41 -1.59 -7.41 10.16
N LYS A 42 -0.38 -6.90 9.88
CA LYS A 42 0.23 -5.81 10.66
C LYS A 42 -0.60 -4.53 10.63
N PHE A 43 -1.08 -4.09 9.46
CA PHE A 43 -1.97 -2.91 9.37
C PHE A 43 -3.30 -3.11 10.11
N LEU A 44 -3.92 -4.30 9.99
CA LEU A 44 -5.15 -4.62 10.71
C LEU A 44 -4.93 -4.57 12.23
N MET A 45 -3.78 -5.05 12.73
CA MET A 45 -3.41 -4.97 14.15
C MET A 45 -3.12 -3.55 14.63
N LEU A 46 -2.62 -2.68 13.74
CA LEU A 46 -2.43 -1.25 14.04
C LEU A 46 -3.75 -0.47 14.03
N GLY A 47 -4.85 -1.07 13.55
CA GLY A 47 -6.19 -0.51 13.60
C GLY A 47 -6.65 0.17 12.31
N TYR A 48 -5.96 -0.09 11.19
CA TYR A 48 -6.31 0.43 9.86
C TYR A 48 -7.22 -0.54 9.11
N SER A 49 -8.11 -0.02 8.26
CA SER A 49 -8.79 -0.87 7.27
C SER A 49 -7.91 -1.04 6.03
N VAL A 50 -8.02 -2.20 5.38
CA VAL A 50 -7.15 -2.59 4.28
C VAL A 50 -7.98 -3.19 3.15
N THR A 51 -7.78 -2.69 1.93
CA THR A 51 -8.33 -3.26 0.70
C THR A 51 -7.19 -3.83 -0.14
N ASP A 52 -7.30 -5.08 -0.58
CA ASP A 52 -6.32 -5.65 -1.51
C ASP A 52 -6.55 -5.07 -2.90
N MET A 53 -5.47 -4.76 -3.59
CA MET A 53 -5.50 -4.25 -4.95
C MET A 53 -4.60 -5.10 -5.84
N ILE A 54 -5.07 -5.32 -7.06
CA ILE A 54 -4.23 -5.81 -8.14
C ILE A 54 -3.82 -4.58 -8.94
N GLY A 55 -2.52 -4.37 -9.03
CA GLY A 55 -1.93 -3.30 -9.81
C GLY A 55 -0.57 -3.70 -10.33
N SER A 56 0.20 -2.71 -10.74
CA SER A 56 1.59 -2.88 -11.06
C SER A 56 2.43 -1.77 -10.44
N TYR A 57 3.65 -2.13 -10.06
CA TYR A 57 4.68 -1.21 -9.61
C TYR A 57 5.80 -1.17 -10.65
N ILE A 58 6.27 0.03 -10.98
CA ILE A 58 7.43 0.20 -11.85
C ILE A 58 8.68 0.23 -10.96
N GLU A 59 9.34 -0.91 -10.81
CA GLU A 59 10.64 -1.00 -10.15
C GLU A 59 11.69 -0.22 -10.96
N ASN A 60 12.68 0.37 -10.28
CA ASN A 60 13.73 1.20 -10.91
C ASN A 60 13.17 2.34 -11.79
N TYR A 61 12.10 2.97 -11.33
CA TYR A 61 11.46 4.10 -12.01
C TYR A 61 12.47 5.18 -12.44
N GLU A 62 12.25 5.79 -13.62
CA GLU A 62 13.14 6.78 -14.26
C GLU A 62 14.55 6.26 -14.65
N THR A 63 14.78 4.95 -14.62
CA THR A 63 16.02 4.33 -15.13
C THR A 63 15.79 3.51 -16.40
N PRO A 64 16.84 3.21 -17.19
CA PRO A 64 16.74 2.24 -18.29
C PRO A 64 16.35 0.82 -17.87
N GLN A 65 16.45 0.50 -16.58
CA GLN A 65 16.08 -0.79 -15.98
C GLN A 65 14.64 -0.79 -15.43
N ALA A 66 13.84 0.23 -15.74
CA ALA A 66 12.46 0.32 -15.32
C ALA A 66 11.65 -0.89 -15.81
N VAL A 67 11.04 -1.62 -14.88
CA VAL A 67 10.25 -2.82 -15.18
C VAL A 67 8.92 -2.75 -14.45
N GLU A 68 7.84 -2.95 -15.20
CA GLU A 68 6.49 -3.06 -14.63
C GLU A 68 6.30 -4.46 -14.07
N VAL A 69 6.09 -4.56 -12.76
CA VAL A 69 5.82 -5.81 -12.04
C VAL A 69 4.37 -5.81 -11.64
N LYS A 70 3.60 -6.85 -12.01
CA LYS A 70 2.24 -7.04 -11.49
C LYS A 70 2.32 -7.46 -10.03
N GLU A 71 1.66 -6.69 -9.16
CA GLU A 71 1.78 -6.85 -7.72
C GLU A 71 0.43 -6.78 -7.02
N ASN A 72 0.33 -7.55 -5.93
CA ASN A 72 -0.69 -7.31 -4.94
C ASN A 72 -0.23 -6.14 -4.08
N SER A 73 -0.98 -5.05 -4.12
CA SER A 73 -0.78 -3.87 -3.28
C SER A 73 -1.91 -3.77 -2.27
N LEU A 74 -1.69 -3.01 -1.20
CA LEU A 74 -2.66 -2.73 -0.16
C LEU A 74 -3.03 -1.25 -0.20
N PHE A 75 -4.33 -0.97 -0.24
CA PHE A 75 -4.88 0.35 0.06
C PHE A 75 -5.27 0.38 1.52
N VAL A 76 -4.60 1.24 2.27
CA VAL A 76 -4.71 1.33 3.73
C VAL A 76 -5.42 2.64 4.08
N VAL A 77 -6.38 2.58 5.00
CA VAL A 77 -7.20 3.72 5.43
C VAL A 77 -7.11 3.90 6.94
N ASP A 78 -6.80 5.12 7.38
CA ASP A 78 -6.90 5.54 8.78
C ASP A 78 -8.34 5.84 9.18
N ILE A 79 -9.16 4.81 9.24
CA ILE A 79 -10.58 4.89 9.59
C ILE A 79 -10.86 5.49 10.98
N LYS A 80 -9.84 5.58 11.84
CA LYS A 80 -9.91 6.19 13.18
C LYS A 80 -9.24 7.56 13.25
N ASP A 81 -8.70 8.06 12.13
CA ASP A 81 -7.97 9.33 12.05
C ASP A 81 -6.89 9.48 13.13
N SER A 82 -6.13 8.40 13.36
CA SER A 82 -5.08 8.36 14.39
C SER A 82 -3.95 9.36 14.13
N GLY A 83 -3.76 9.79 12.88
CA GLY A 83 -2.67 10.69 12.46
C GLY A 83 -1.30 10.00 12.41
N ARG A 84 -1.27 8.66 12.48
CA ARG A 84 -0.03 7.86 12.50
C ARG A 84 0.25 7.13 11.19
N LEU A 85 -0.70 7.11 10.26
CA LEU A 85 -0.63 6.28 9.05
C LEU A 85 0.64 6.52 8.24
N GLU A 86 1.06 7.77 8.03
CA GLU A 86 2.30 8.07 7.29
C GLU A 86 3.53 7.42 7.93
N LYS A 87 3.64 7.49 9.26
CA LYS A 87 4.74 6.90 10.01
C LYS A 87 4.73 5.38 9.91
N ASP A 88 3.55 4.78 10.09
CA ASP A 88 3.41 3.32 10.06
C ASP A 88 3.65 2.75 8.66
N LEU A 89 3.22 3.45 7.60
CA LEU A 89 3.57 3.12 6.21
C LEU A 89 5.08 3.14 5.99
N LYS A 90 5.79 4.16 6.48
CA LYS A 90 7.26 4.24 6.34
C LYS A 90 7.96 3.10 7.06
N ASN A 91 7.58 2.84 8.31
CA ASN A 91 8.16 1.76 9.11
C ASN A 91 7.95 0.39 8.46
N LEU A 92 6.73 0.12 7.97
CA LEU A 92 6.43 -1.15 7.30
C LEU A 92 7.03 -1.22 5.89
N GLY A 93 7.15 -0.10 5.19
CA GLY A 93 7.89 -0.03 3.93
C GLY A 93 9.36 -0.41 4.11
N GLU A 94 9.99 0.08 5.19
CA GLU A 94 11.35 -0.32 5.60
C GLU A 94 11.41 -1.82 5.97
N GLU A 95 10.49 -2.30 6.81
CA GLU A 95 10.46 -3.70 7.26
C GLU A 95 10.32 -4.70 6.09
N PHE A 96 9.61 -4.32 5.03
CA PHE A 96 9.38 -5.14 3.84
C PHE A 96 10.28 -4.76 2.65
N ASP A 97 11.37 -4.02 2.89
CA ASP A 97 12.38 -3.65 1.90
C ASP A 97 11.82 -2.94 0.66
N GLN A 98 10.74 -2.18 0.82
CA GLN A 98 10.11 -1.45 -0.28
C GLN A 98 10.88 -0.19 -0.64
N ASP A 99 10.91 0.13 -1.93
CA ASP A 99 11.55 1.34 -2.45
C ASP A 99 10.84 2.59 -1.93
N SER A 100 9.51 2.57 -1.94
CA SER A 100 8.68 3.68 -1.51
C SER A 100 7.26 3.26 -1.13
N ILE A 101 6.61 4.16 -0.39
CA ILE A 101 5.17 4.14 -0.12
C ILE A 101 4.51 5.38 -0.71
N LEU A 102 3.22 5.31 -1.01
CA LEU A 102 2.43 6.49 -1.30
C LEU A 102 1.54 6.84 -0.10
N PHE A 103 1.61 8.08 0.35
CA PHE A 103 0.76 8.65 1.38
C PHE A 103 -0.14 9.74 0.77
N ILE A 104 -1.44 9.70 1.09
CA ILE A 104 -2.45 10.65 0.61
C ILE A 104 -3.21 11.14 1.85
N PRO A 105 -2.94 12.37 2.33
CA PRO A 105 -3.65 12.92 3.46
C PRO A 105 -5.09 13.26 3.07
N LYS A 106 -6.00 13.21 4.04
CA LYS A 106 -7.36 13.72 3.85
C LYS A 106 -7.36 15.22 3.58
N ASN A 107 -8.47 15.71 3.02
CA ASN A 107 -8.70 17.15 2.78
C ASN A 107 -7.64 17.86 1.92
N THR A 108 -6.79 17.14 1.18
CA THR A 108 -5.82 17.75 0.27
C THR A 108 -5.77 17.04 -1.07
N ASP A 109 -5.58 17.76 -2.17
CA ASP A 109 -5.39 17.17 -3.50
C ASP A 109 -3.95 16.73 -3.75
N LYS A 110 -3.20 16.42 -2.69
CA LYS A 110 -1.76 16.14 -2.75
C LYS A 110 -1.52 14.70 -2.36
N SER A 111 -0.47 14.13 -2.93
CA SER A 111 0.07 12.84 -2.50
C SER A 111 1.58 12.93 -2.36
N PHE A 112 2.13 12.06 -1.53
CA PHE A 112 3.53 12.04 -1.16
C PHE A 112 4.09 10.65 -1.41
N LEU A 113 5.07 10.55 -2.31
CA LEU A 113 5.85 9.33 -2.47
C LEU A 113 7.04 9.43 -1.52
N CYS A 114 7.07 8.58 -0.51
CA CYS A 114 8.09 8.57 0.52
C CYS A 114 9.02 7.39 0.29
N GLY A 115 10.31 7.63 0.11
CA GLY A 115 11.29 6.57 -0.05
C GLY A 115 11.62 5.90 1.28
N THR A 116 11.57 4.57 1.28
CA THR A 116 11.74 3.71 2.45
C THR A 116 12.96 2.80 2.35
N ASN A 117 13.69 2.82 1.25
CA ASN A 117 14.99 2.15 1.16
C ASN A 117 16.05 2.98 0.43
N LYS A 118 17.30 2.54 0.51
CA LYS A 118 18.46 3.27 -0.04
C LYS A 118 18.74 2.98 -1.52
N THR A 119 18.14 1.93 -2.07
CA THR A 119 18.49 1.39 -3.39
C THR A 119 17.54 1.81 -4.49
N GLY A 120 16.29 2.09 -4.14
CA GLY A 120 15.23 2.43 -5.09
C GLY A 120 14.90 3.91 -5.15
N TYR A 121 14.11 4.28 -6.16
CA TYR A 121 13.51 5.61 -6.26
C TYR A 121 12.38 5.75 -5.22
N PRO A 122 12.23 6.90 -4.53
CA PRO A 122 12.94 8.17 -4.70
C PRO A 122 14.22 8.32 -3.86
N GLY A 123 14.65 7.27 -3.16
CA GLY A 123 15.76 7.28 -2.21
C GLY A 123 15.31 7.42 -0.75
N TYR A 124 16.08 6.85 0.17
CA TYR A 124 15.73 6.75 1.59
C TYR A 124 15.49 8.14 2.22
N GLY A 125 14.33 8.32 2.86
CA GLY A 125 13.95 9.58 3.51
C GLY A 125 13.57 10.71 2.55
N VAL A 126 13.68 10.50 1.23
CA VAL A 126 13.25 11.47 0.21
C VAL A 126 11.74 11.44 0.09
N VAL A 127 11.13 12.62 0.09
CA VAL A 127 9.68 12.78 -0.11
C VAL A 127 9.43 13.57 -1.38
N LYS A 128 8.77 12.95 -2.36
CA LYS A 128 8.32 13.60 -3.59
C LYS A 128 6.84 13.94 -3.47
N LYS A 129 6.54 15.24 -3.55
CA LYS A 129 5.17 15.76 -3.52
C LYS A 129 4.60 15.82 -4.92
N PHE A 130 3.33 15.47 -5.04
CA PHE A 130 2.55 15.61 -6.26
C PHE A 130 1.25 16.38 -6.00
N ASN A 131 0.79 17.16 -6.98
CA ASN A 131 -0.40 18.00 -6.89
C ASN A 131 -1.70 17.30 -7.37
N THR A 132 -1.77 15.98 -7.21
CA THR A 132 -3.01 15.22 -7.42
C THR A 132 -3.07 14.09 -6.40
N ARG A 133 -4.27 13.65 -5.99
CA ARG A 133 -4.44 12.44 -5.17
C ARG A 133 -4.03 11.16 -5.90
N GLY A 134 -3.95 11.19 -7.23
CA GLY A 134 -3.62 10.03 -8.04
C GLY A 134 -4.82 9.14 -8.40
N LEU A 135 -6.05 9.58 -8.11
CA LEU A 135 -7.28 8.99 -8.64
C LEU A 135 -7.92 9.97 -9.62
N GLY A 136 -7.95 9.62 -10.91
CA GLY A 136 -8.72 10.39 -11.90
C GLY A 136 -10.22 10.27 -11.64
N LYS A 137 -11.00 11.25 -12.13
CA LYS A 137 -12.49 11.27 -12.01
C LYS A 137 -13.21 10.07 -12.65
N SER A 138 -12.50 9.21 -13.38
CA SER A 138 -13.05 8.15 -14.24
C SER A 138 -12.56 6.74 -13.87
N GLY A 139 -12.14 6.49 -12.63
CA GLY A 139 -11.63 5.17 -12.22
C GLY A 139 -10.26 4.83 -12.82
N GLU A 140 -9.63 5.79 -13.49
CA GLU A 140 -8.25 5.75 -13.93
C GLU A 140 -7.32 5.87 -12.72
N PHE A 141 -6.96 4.69 -12.24
CA PHE A 141 -5.99 4.47 -11.19
C PHE A 141 -4.59 4.77 -11.68
N MET A 142 -4.02 5.88 -11.23
CA MET A 142 -2.61 6.22 -11.45
C MET A 142 -2.09 5.86 -12.85
N THR A 143 -2.90 6.07 -13.88
CA THR A 143 -2.57 5.74 -15.27
C THR A 143 -1.46 6.67 -15.71
N LYS A 144 -0.21 6.19 -15.60
CA LYS A 144 1.01 6.86 -16.08
C LYS A 144 0.99 8.38 -15.85
N VAL A 145 0.56 8.83 -14.66
CA VAL A 145 0.75 10.23 -14.29
C VAL A 145 2.26 10.40 -14.18
N ARG A 146 2.84 11.10 -15.17
CA ARG A 146 4.30 11.31 -15.29
C ARG A 146 4.89 11.61 -13.90
N GLY A 147 5.75 10.72 -13.42
CA GLY A 147 6.46 10.83 -12.14
C GLY A 147 6.08 9.81 -11.05
N ARG A 148 5.15 8.85 -11.27
CA ARG A 148 4.71 7.91 -10.23
C ARG A 148 4.87 6.43 -10.63
N PRO A 149 5.34 5.56 -9.70
CA PRO A 149 5.58 4.15 -10.01
C PRO A 149 4.39 3.21 -9.80
N PHE A 150 3.29 3.66 -9.17
CA PHE A 150 2.12 2.81 -8.90
C PHE A 150 1.07 2.93 -10.02
N ILE A 151 0.53 1.79 -10.47
CA ILE A 151 -0.58 1.66 -11.44
C ILE A 151 -1.58 0.67 -10.84
N PHE A 152 -2.90 0.85 -11.01
CA PHE A 152 -3.87 -0.12 -10.50
C PHE A 152 -4.89 -0.58 -11.54
N GLU A 153 -5.27 -1.86 -11.43
CA GLU A 153 -6.19 -2.54 -12.34
C GLU A 153 -7.52 -2.87 -11.64
N SER A 154 -7.49 -3.35 -10.39
CA SER A 154 -8.71 -3.72 -9.65
C SER A 154 -8.54 -3.74 -8.13
N MET A 155 -9.66 -3.71 -7.41
CA MET A 155 -9.72 -3.76 -5.93
C MET A 155 -10.64 -4.88 -5.44
N SER A 156 -10.29 -5.46 -4.29
CA SER A 156 -11.11 -6.42 -3.54
C SER A 156 -12.07 -5.72 -2.57
N THR A 157 -12.67 -6.48 -1.66
CA THR A 157 -13.48 -5.94 -0.57
C THR A 157 -12.60 -5.50 0.59
N GLU A 158 -12.92 -4.32 1.13
CA GLU A 158 -12.30 -3.78 2.35
C GLU A 158 -12.38 -4.76 3.53
N THR A 159 -11.25 -4.97 4.19
CA THR A 159 -11.12 -5.73 5.43
C THR A 159 -10.91 -4.74 6.58
N ASN A 160 -11.79 -4.79 7.58
CA ASN A 160 -11.67 -3.94 8.78
C ASN A 160 -10.83 -4.60 9.88
N PRO A 161 -10.25 -3.81 10.80
CA PRO A 161 -9.59 -4.34 11.98
C PRO A 161 -10.49 -5.32 12.76
N PRO A 162 -9.91 -6.35 13.39
CA PRO A 162 -10.67 -7.28 14.21
C PRO A 162 -11.31 -6.55 15.40
N TYR A 163 -12.63 -6.73 15.57
CA TYR A 163 -13.40 -6.10 16.65
C TYR A 163 -13.50 -6.98 17.90
N SER A 164 -13.31 -8.30 17.76
CA SER A 164 -13.37 -9.26 18.87
C SER A 164 -12.02 -9.87 19.17
N PHE A 165 -11.80 -10.27 20.42
CA PHE A 165 -10.59 -10.95 20.86
C PHE A 165 -10.24 -12.14 19.97
N PHE A 166 -11.22 -13.02 19.70
CA PHE A 166 -11.02 -14.22 18.88
C PHE A 166 -10.65 -13.91 17.42
N SER A 167 -11.31 -12.93 16.80
CA SER A 167 -10.93 -12.49 15.45
C SER A 167 -9.53 -11.87 15.43
N GLY A 168 -9.11 -11.26 16.54
CA GLY A 168 -7.79 -10.67 16.71
C GLY A 168 -6.68 -11.68 16.91
N ILE A 169 -6.93 -12.88 17.46
CA ILE A 169 -5.89 -13.89 17.71
C ILE A 169 -5.21 -14.30 16.40
N GLY A 170 -5.99 -14.69 15.39
CA GLY A 170 -5.43 -15.15 14.10
C GLY A 170 -4.68 -14.05 13.35
N VAL A 171 -5.23 -12.83 13.34
CA VAL A 171 -4.58 -11.67 12.72
C VAL A 171 -3.28 -11.32 13.47
N ARG A 172 -3.29 -11.36 14.81
CA ARG A 172 -2.12 -11.12 15.64
C ARG A 172 -1.03 -12.17 15.45
N ALA A 173 -1.41 -13.45 15.37
CA ALA A 173 -0.48 -14.52 15.08
C ALA A 173 0.22 -14.28 13.73
N CYS A 174 -0.56 -14.03 12.69
CA CYS A 174 -0.02 -13.72 11.36
C CYS A 174 0.84 -12.45 11.34
N ALA A 175 0.50 -11.41 12.10
CA ALA A 175 1.27 -10.16 12.14
C ALA A 175 2.62 -10.28 12.86
N ASN A 176 2.71 -11.16 13.87
CA ASN A 176 3.92 -11.36 14.68
C ASN A 176 4.83 -12.47 14.15
N GLU A 177 4.31 -13.34 13.29
CA GLU A 177 5.05 -14.43 12.68
C GLU A 177 6.02 -13.92 11.61
N ASN A 178 7.11 -14.66 11.37
CA ASN A 178 7.98 -14.41 10.24
C ASN A 178 7.20 -14.68 8.95
N TRP A 179 7.23 -13.76 7.98
CA TRP A 179 6.48 -13.92 6.74
C TRP A 179 6.77 -15.24 6.01
N LYS A 180 7.96 -15.83 6.21
CA LYS A 180 8.33 -17.13 5.63
C LYS A 180 7.42 -18.28 6.12
N ASP A 181 7.00 -18.20 7.37
CA ASP A 181 6.23 -19.25 8.06
C ASP A 181 4.72 -19.08 7.83
N VAL A 182 4.27 -17.88 7.41
CA VAL A 182 2.87 -17.60 7.09
C VAL A 182 2.30 -18.62 6.10
N GLU A 183 1.22 -19.27 6.48
CA GLU A 183 0.44 -20.17 5.62
C GLU A 183 -0.46 -19.35 4.67
N LEU A 184 -0.65 -19.83 3.43
CA LEU A 184 -1.52 -19.18 2.45
C LEU A 184 -2.96 -19.66 2.56
#